data_AF-A0A0A9B1K7-F1
#
_entry.id   AF-A0A0A9B1K7-F1
#
_cell.length_a   1.000
_cell.length_b   1.000
_cell.length_c   1.000
_cell.angle_alpha   90.00
_cell.angle_beta   90.00
_cell.angle_gamma   90.00
#
_symmetry.space_group_name_H-M   'P 1'
#
loop_
_entity.id
_entity.type
_entity.pdbx_description
1 polymer ?
#
loop_
_entity_poly.entity_id
_entity_poly.type
_entity_poly.pdbx_seq_one_letter_code
_entity_poly.pdbx_strand_id
1 'polypeptide(L)'
;MASVALLKAPPLPKKQTFLLVGVFSTGNNFKRRMALRRTWMQYEAVRSGDVVVRFFTGLNNNEQVNMELWREVQLYGDIQLMPFVDYYTLITLKTISICMFGTKIVPAKYIMKTDDDAFVRIDEVISSLKKSNSHSLLYGLISFQSSPHRDKESKWFISRKEWPYDMYPPWAHGPGYIISRDIAKFVVRGHQELTLQL
;
A
#
# COMPACT_ATOMS: atom_id res chain seq x y z
N MET A 1 -18.06 14.52 -17.46
CA MET A 1 -16.83 14.41 -16.63
C MET A 1 -17.27 14.33 -15.17
N ALA A 2 -16.74 13.40 -14.37
CA ALA A 2 -17.03 13.38 -12.93
C ALA A 2 -16.58 14.70 -12.29
N SER A 3 -17.41 15.28 -11.41
CA SER A 3 -17.04 16.53 -10.73
C SER A 3 -15.86 16.29 -9.78
N VAL A 4 -15.00 17.30 -9.60
CA VAL A 4 -13.83 17.21 -8.70
C VAL A 4 -14.26 16.81 -7.27
N ALA A 5 -15.45 17.24 -6.84
CA ALA A 5 -16.01 16.87 -5.54
C ALA A 5 -16.18 15.34 -5.35
N LEU A 6 -16.54 14.61 -6.41
CA LEU A 6 -16.70 13.15 -6.36
C LEU A 6 -15.37 12.38 -6.32
N LEU A 7 -14.27 13.06 -6.64
CA LEU A 7 -12.92 12.46 -6.68
C LEU A 7 -12.12 12.74 -5.40
N LYS A 8 -12.63 13.57 -4.48
CA LYS A 8 -11.97 13.82 -3.19
C LYS A 8 -12.15 12.62 -2.28
N ALA A 9 -11.13 12.32 -1.48
CA ALA A 9 -11.27 11.34 -0.42
C ALA A 9 -12.33 11.80 0.59
N PRO A 10 -13.19 10.88 1.07
CA PRO A 10 -14.03 11.17 2.21
C PRO A 10 -13.16 11.43 3.46
N PRO A 11 -13.70 12.18 4.44
CA PRO A 11 -13.09 12.32 5.75
C PRO A 11 -12.78 10.94 6.35
N LEU A 12 -11.69 10.86 7.12
CA LEU A 12 -11.35 9.61 7.77
C LEU A 12 -12.47 9.20 8.75
N PRO A 13 -12.88 7.91 8.75
CA PRO A 13 -13.95 7.45 9.62
C PRO A 13 -13.52 7.49 11.09
N LYS A 14 -14.46 7.84 11.97
CA LYS A 14 -14.26 7.82 13.44
C LYS A 14 -14.42 6.41 14.04
N LYS A 15 -15.09 5.52 13.31
CA LYS A 15 -15.28 4.10 13.66
C LYS A 15 -14.15 3.24 13.08
N GLN A 16 -14.03 2.01 13.55
CA GLN A 16 -13.11 1.03 12.96
C GLN A 16 -13.41 0.86 11.46
N THR A 17 -12.37 1.00 10.63
CA THR A 17 -12.47 0.81 9.17
C THR A 17 -12.41 -0.67 8.84
N PHE A 18 -13.21 -1.13 7.87
CA PHE A 18 -13.17 -2.53 7.46
C PHE A 18 -11.85 -2.85 6.72
N LEU A 19 -11.51 -2.02 5.73
CA LEU A 19 -10.32 -2.20 4.90
C LEU A 19 -9.63 -0.86 4.66
N LEU A 20 -8.32 -0.80 4.90
CA LEU A 20 -7.43 0.22 4.35
C LEU A 20 -6.77 -0.35 3.09
N VAL A 21 -6.79 0.38 1.97
CA VAL A 21 -6.00 0.09 0.78
C VAL A 21 -4.93 1.16 0.65
N GLY A 22 -3.68 0.77 0.91
CA GLY A 22 -2.51 1.59 0.61
C GLY A 22 -2.01 1.30 -0.80
N VAL A 23 -2.02 2.32 -1.65
CA VAL A 23 -1.58 2.23 -3.05
C VAL A 23 -0.17 2.81 -3.16
N PHE A 24 0.81 2.03 -3.60
CA PHE A 24 2.12 2.57 -3.95
C PHE A 24 2.04 3.37 -5.24
N SER A 25 2.50 4.61 -5.16
CA SER A 25 2.63 5.51 -6.30
C SER A 25 3.88 6.37 -6.13
N THR A 26 4.25 7.12 -7.17
CA THR A 26 5.40 8.03 -7.18
C THR A 26 4.95 9.43 -7.59
N GLY A 27 5.71 10.49 -7.25
CA GLY A 27 5.27 11.88 -7.49
C GLY A 27 4.80 12.17 -8.93
N ASN A 28 5.48 11.63 -9.93
CA ASN A 28 5.17 11.80 -11.36
C ASN A 28 3.94 11.01 -11.88
N ASN A 29 3.39 10.08 -11.09
CA ASN A 29 2.29 9.20 -11.53
C ASN A 29 0.89 9.80 -11.38
N PHE A 30 0.72 11.11 -11.58
CA PHE A 30 -0.58 11.79 -11.49
C PHE A 30 -1.66 11.11 -12.35
N LYS A 31 -1.32 10.75 -13.60
CA LYS A 31 -2.27 10.12 -14.53
C LYS A 31 -2.77 8.76 -14.03
N ARG A 32 -1.90 7.95 -13.39
CA ARG A 32 -2.27 6.66 -12.80
C ARG A 32 -3.19 6.87 -11.60
N ARG A 33 -2.81 7.75 -10.66
CA ARG A 33 -3.69 8.11 -9.53
C ARG A 33 -5.05 8.62 -9.99
N MET A 34 -5.08 9.44 -11.04
CA MET A 34 -6.33 9.93 -11.61
C MET A 34 -7.19 8.82 -12.25
N ALA A 35 -6.56 7.86 -12.92
CA ALA A 35 -7.26 6.70 -13.45
C ALA A 35 -7.90 5.87 -12.32
N LEU A 36 -7.17 5.62 -11.23
CA LEU A 36 -7.68 4.94 -10.04
C LEU A 36 -8.86 5.69 -9.42
N ARG A 37 -8.71 7.00 -9.20
CA ARG A 37 -9.79 7.89 -8.71
C ARG A 37 -11.04 7.78 -9.56
N ARG A 38 -10.91 7.75 -10.89
CA ARG A 38 -12.05 7.71 -11.83
C ARG A 38 -12.62 6.31 -12.07
N THR A 39 -11.98 5.26 -11.56
CA THR A 39 -12.37 3.87 -11.79
C THR A 39 -12.72 3.19 -10.47
N TRP A 40 -11.88 2.30 -9.94
CA TRP A 40 -12.24 1.45 -8.81
C TRP A 40 -12.29 2.19 -7.46
N MET A 41 -11.81 3.44 -7.38
CA MET A 41 -12.10 4.26 -6.19
C MET A 41 -13.54 4.81 -6.18
N GLN A 42 -14.33 4.59 -7.24
CA GLN A 42 -15.74 5.00 -7.32
C GLN A 42 -16.72 3.96 -6.78
N TYR A 43 -16.23 2.81 -6.31
CA TYR A 43 -17.06 1.85 -5.57
C TYR A 43 -17.71 2.53 -4.36
N GLU A 44 -18.98 2.19 -4.10
CA GLU A 44 -19.76 2.82 -3.01
C GLU A 44 -19.06 2.72 -1.67
N ALA A 45 -18.46 1.56 -1.35
CA ALA A 45 -17.75 1.37 -0.09
C ALA A 45 -16.54 2.30 0.09
N VAL A 46 -15.92 2.76 -1.01
CA VAL A 46 -14.83 3.74 -0.97
C VAL A 46 -15.40 5.16 -0.81
N ARG A 47 -16.44 5.50 -1.57
CA ARG A 47 -17.08 6.82 -1.52
C ARG A 47 -17.80 7.08 -0.18
N SER A 48 -18.37 6.05 0.44
CA SER A 48 -19.00 6.11 1.76
C SER A 48 -17.97 6.21 2.91
N GLY A 49 -16.71 5.87 2.64
CA GLY A 49 -15.63 5.84 3.65
C GLY A 49 -15.57 4.54 4.47
N ASP A 50 -16.32 3.50 4.13
CA ASP A 50 -16.21 2.18 4.78
C ASP A 50 -14.90 1.45 4.42
N VAL A 51 -14.40 1.70 3.21
CA VAL A 51 -13.05 1.36 2.74
C VAL A 51 -12.27 2.64 2.53
N VAL A 52 -11.12 2.75 3.20
CA VAL A 52 -10.23 3.91 3.05
C VAL A 52 -9.17 3.57 2.01
N VAL A 53 -9.02 4.39 0.98
CA VAL A 53 -7.94 4.27 -0.02
C VAL A 53 -7.01 5.47 0.11
N ARG A 54 -5.70 5.22 0.20
CA ARG A 54 -4.67 6.28 0.22
C ARG A 54 -3.49 5.92 -0.66
N PHE A 55 -2.98 6.89 -1.40
CA PHE A 55 -1.72 6.78 -2.14
C PHE A 55 -0.55 7.06 -1.19
N PHE A 56 0.49 6.23 -1.22
CA PHE A 56 1.73 6.43 -0.48
C PHE A 56 2.83 6.79 -1.46
N THR A 57 3.22 8.06 -1.44
CA THR A 57 4.16 8.67 -2.40
C THR A 57 5.33 9.30 -1.66
N GLY A 58 6.56 9.00 -2.08
CA GLY A 58 7.73 9.78 -1.69
C GLY A 58 7.88 11.04 -2.56
N LEU A 59 8.90 11.82 -2.24
CA LEU A 59 9.33 12.97 -3.01
C LEU A 59 10.01 12.54 -4.31
N ASN A 60 10.11 13.46 -5.26
CA ASN A 60 10.90 13.32 -6.47
C ASN A 60 12.14 14.21 -6.41
N ASN A 61 13.20 13.86 -7.14
CA ASN A 61 14.37 14.74 -7.28
C ASN A 61 14.06 16.04 -8.05
N ASN A 62 12.95 16.07 -8.79
CA ASN A 62 12.48 17.26 -9.48
C ASN A 62 11.49 18.05 -8.59
N GLU A 63 11.87 19.27 -8.21
CA GLU A 63 11.04 20.15 -7.37
C GLU A 63 9.70 20.51 -8.02
N GLN A 64 9.64 20.65 -9.34
CA GLN A 64 8.38 20.91 -10.05
C GLN A 64 7.37 19.78 -9.84
N VAL A 65 7.85 18.53 -9.87
CA VAL A 65 7.01 17.35 -9.59
C VAL A 65 6.50 17.38 -8.15
N ASN A 66 7.32 17.82 -7.19
CA ASN A 66 6.92 17.95 -5.79
C ASN A 66 5.88 19.06 -5.57
N MET A 67 6.02 20.19 -6.27
CA MET A 67 5.04 21.28 -6.22
C MET A 67 3.68 20.86 -6.78
N GLU A 68 3.66 20.12 -7.90
CA GLU A 68 2.44 19.58 -8.48
C GLU A 68 1.79 18.53 -7.58
N LEU A 69 2.60 17.64 -7.01
CA LEU A 69 2.14 16.65 -6.05
C LEU A 69 1.52 17.32 -4.80
N TRP A 70 2.11 18.41 -4.31
CA TRP A 70 1.56 19.16 -3.18
C TRP A 70 0.19 19.76 -3.48
N ARG A 71 0.00 20.33 -4.68
CA ARG A 71 -1.32 20.80 -5.13
C ARG A 71 -2.33 19.66 -5.19
N GLU A 72 -1.91 18.49 -5.68
CA GLU A 72 -2.75 17.29 -5.74
C GLU A 72 -3.16 16.81 -4.33
N VAL A 73 -2.23 16.79 -3.37
CA VAL A 73 -2.49 16.45 -1.96
C VAL A 73 -3.59 17.35 -1.39
N GLN A 74 -3.47 18.66 -1.59
CA GLN A 74 -4.46 19.64 -1.12
C GLN A 74 -5.83 19.48 -1.82
N LEU A 75 -5.82 19.12 -3.10
CA LEU A 75 -7.05 19.03 -3.89
C LEU A 75 -7.87 17.78 -3.56
N TYR A 76 -7.23 16.62 -3.48
CA TYR A 76 -7.94 15.33 -3.36
C TYR A 76 -7.90 14.73 -1.96
N GLY A 77 -6.94 15.08 -1.10
CA GLY A 77 -6.89 14.64 0.30
C GLY A 77 -6.64 13.14 0.49
N ASP A 78 -6.18 12.43 -0.54
CA ASP A 78 -5.99 10.99 -0.57
C ASP A 78 -4.51 10.55 -0.70
N ILE A 79 -3.58 11.48 -0.60
CA ILE A 79 -2.13 11.23 -0.70
C ILE A 79 -1.48 11.37 0.67
N GLN A 80 -0.76 10.33 1.07
CA GLN A 80 0.14 10.31 2.20
C GLN A 80 1.58 10.48 1.69
N LEU A 81 2.17 11.65 1.94
CA LEU A 81 3.54 11.96 1.56
C LEU A 81 4.54 11.35 2.53
N MET A 82 5.58 10.72 1.98
CA MET A 82 6.70 10.16 2.72
C MET A 82 7.89 11.13 2.68
N PRO A 83 8.59 11.34 3.81
CA PRO A 83 9.67 12.31 3.90
C PRO A 83 11.00 11.77 3.34
N PHE A 84 10.96 11.13 2.17
CA PHE A 84 12.12 10.62 1.46
C PHE A 84 11.90 10.65 -0.05
N VAL A 85 12.98 10.70 -0.82
CA VAL A 85 12.92 10.58 -2.29
C VAL A 85 12.60 9.14 -2.66
N ASP A 86 11.65 8.97 -3.57
CA ASP A 86 11.20 7.65 -4.00
C ASP A 86 12.26 6.91 -4.80
N TYR A 87 12.74 5.82 -4.21
CA TYR A 87 13.55 4.79 -4.85
C TYR A 87 12.89 3.43 -4.67
N TYR A 88 13.08 2.54 -5.66
CA TYR A 88 12.51 1.18 -5.61
C TYR A 88 12.95 0.42 -4.36
N THR A 89 14.19 0.61 -3.92
CA THR A 89 14.77 0.01 -2.72
C THR A 89 14.08 0.44 -1.41
N LEU A 90 13.31 1.53 -1.41
CA LEU A 90 12.61 2.05 -0.23
C LEU A 90 11.14 1.59 -0.14
N ILE A 91 10.72 0.66 -1.00
CA ILE A 91 9.36 0.09 -0.98
C ILE A 91 9.02 -0.54 0.38
N THR A 92 10.01 -1.11 1.08
CA THR A 92 9.82 -1.64 2.44
C THR A 92 9.36 -0.56 3.42
N LEU A 93 9.92 0.65 3.34
CA LEU A 93 9.49 1.77 4.18
C LEU A 93 8.05 2.18 3.89
N LYS A 94 7.63 2.20 2.62
CA LYS A 94 6.22 2.45 2.29
C LYS A 94 5.29 1.39 2.86
N THR A 95 5.71 0.11 2.86
CA THR A 95 4.93 -0.98 3.46
C THR A 95 4.73 -0.75 4.96
N ILE A 96 5.81 -0.37 5.67
CA ILE A 96 5.75 -0.01 7.09
C ILE A 96 4.83 1.20 7.30
N SER A 97 4.89 2.22 6.44
CA SER A 97 4.03 3.39 6.52
C SER A 97 2.55 3.05 6.34
N ILE A 98 2.20 2.15 5.41
CA ILE A 98 0.83 1.63 5.28
C ILE A 98 0.40 0.94 6.59
N CYS A 99 1.27 0.09 7.17
CA CYS A 99 0.97 -0.59 8.42
C CYS A 99 0.78 0.40 9.58
N MET A 100 1.62 1.42 9.70
CA MET A 100 1.50 2.48 10.70
C MET A 100 0.19 3.25 10.52
N PHE A 101 -0.14 3.64 9.29
CA PHE A 101 -1.37 4.34 8.99
C PHE A 101 -2.60 3.50 9.35
N GLY A 102 -2.62 2.22 8.94
CA GLY A 102 -3.71 1.28 9.20
C GLY A 102 -3.85 0.79 10.65
N THR A 103 -2.85 1.06 11.49
CA THR A 103 -2.89 0.66 12.91
C THR A 103 -3.15 1.84 13.84
N LYS A 104 -2.59 3.02 13.53
CA LYS A 104 -2.58 4.22 14.40
C LYS A 104 -3.53 5.33 13.95
N ILE A 105 -3.67 5.57 12.65
CA ILE A 105 -4.46 6.70 12.11
C ILE A 105 -5.85 6.25 11.67
N VAL A 106 -5.89 5.19 10.87
CA VAL A 106 -7.11 4.55 10.38
C VAL A 106 -7.11 3.14 10.94
N PRO A 107 -7.72 2.90 12.12
CA PRO A 107 -7.66 1.60 12.77
C PRO A 107 -8.45 0.59 11.92
N ALA A 108 -7.80 -0.04 10.95
CA ALA A 108 -8.42 -0.89 9.96
C ALA A 108 -8.37 -2.36 10.39
N LYS A 109 -9.44 -3.12 10.15
CA LYS A 109 -9.49 -4.56 10.42
C LYS A 109 -8.55 -5.32 9.48
N TYR A 110 -8.53 -4.94 8.21
CA TYR A 110 -7.64 -5.45 7.17
C TYR A 110 -6.86 -4.32 6.51
N ILE A 111 -5.62 -4.60 6.11
CA ILE A 111 -4.73 -3.65 5.44
C ILE A 111 -4.25 -4.28 4.14
N MET A 112 -4.64 -3.69 3.01
CA MET A 112 -4.19 -4.06 1.68
C MET A 112 -3.06 -3.16 1.22
N LYS A 113 -2.04 -3.76 0.61
CA LYS A 113 -1.09 -3.07 -0.26
C LYS A 113 -1.45 -3.39 -1.71
N THR A 114 -1.33 -2.41 -2.60
CA THR A 114 -1.45 -2.59 -4.06
C THR A 114 -0.58 -1.56 -4.79
N ASP A 115 -0.39 -1.73 -6.09
CA ASP A 115 0.31 -0.77 -6.95
C ASP A 115 -0.65 0.14 -7.73
N ASP A 116 -0.16 1.29 -8.22
CA ASP A 116 -0.95 2.27 -8.99
C ASP A 116 -1.23 1.86 -10.45
N ASP A 117 -0.74 0.69 -10.88
CA ASP A 117 -1.06 0.01 -12.13
C ASP A 117 -1.91 -1.25 -11.94
N ALA A 118 -2.46 -1.47 -10.73
CA ALA A 118 -3.39 -2.54 -10.45
C ALA A 118 -4.85 -2.07 -10.42
N PHE A 119 -5.77 -2.99 -10.75
CA PHE A 119 -7.21 -2.80 -10.60
C PHE A 119 -7.75 -3.66 -9.46
N VAL A 120 -8.47 -3.06 -8.52
CA VAL A 120 -9.02 -3.76 -7.35
C VAL A 120 -10.55 -3.84 -7.43
N ARG A 121 -11.08 -5.07 -7.48
CA ARG A 121 -12.52 -5.35 -7.31
C ARG A 121 -12.90 -5.27 -5.83
N ILE A 122 -13.21 -4.05 -5.35
CA ILE A 122 -13.46 -3.77 -3.92
C ILE A 122 -14.60 -4.62 -3.35
N ASP A 123 -15.67 -4.81 -4.13
CA ASP A 123 -16.80 -5.68 -3.81
C ASP A 123 -16.39 -7.13 -3.51
N GLU A 124 -15.59 -7.72 -4.41
CA GLU A 124 -15.12 -9.11 -4.28
C GLU A 124 -14.14 -9.27 -3.12
N VAL A 125 -13.24 -8.30 -2.94
CA VAL A 125 -12.31 -8.28 -1.80
C VAL A 125 -13.08 -8.27 -0.47
N ILE A 126 -14.09 -7.40 -0.33
CA ILE A 126 -14.92 -7.36 0.88
C ILE A 126 -15.66 -8.69 1.09
N SER A 127 -16.26 -9.24 0.03
CA SER A 127 -17.00 -10.51 0.09
C SER A 127 -16.12 -11.67 0.57
N SER A 128 -14.88 -11.74 0.09
CA SER A 128 -13.92 -12.77 0.50
C SER A 128 -13.42 -12.57 1.94
N LEU A 129 -13.07 -11.34 2.31
CA LEU A 129 -12.57 -11.02 3.66
C LEU A 129 -13.61 -11.20 4.76
N LYS A 130 -14.90 -11.09 4.45
CA LYS A 130 -16.00 -11.41 5.38
C LYS A 130 -16.05 -12.90 5.75
N LYS A 131 -15.54 -13.78 4.88
CA LYS A 131 -15.48 -15.24 5.09
C LYS A 131 -14.13 -15.70 5.67
N SER A 132 -13.16 -14.79 5.75
CA SER A 132 -11.79 -15.10 6.17
C SER A 132 -11.59 -14.89 7.67
N ASN A 133 -10.57 -15.55 8.24
CA ASN A 133 -10.14 -15.26 9.60
C ASN A 133 -9.57 -13.85 9.68
N SER A 134 -9.91 -13.10 10.74
CA SER A 134 -9.41 -11.74 10.95
C SER A 134 -8.13 -11.65 11.77
N HIS A 135 -7.51 -12.80 12.06
CA HIS A 135 -6.27 -12.91 12.82
C HIS A 135 -5.25 -13.72 12.03
N SER A 136 -3.99 -13.30 12.06
CA SER A 136 -2.86 -13.94 11.37
C SER A 136 -3.12 -14.26 9.89
N LEU A 137 -3.80 -13.35 9.19
CA LEU A 137 -4.17 -13.52 7.79
C LEU A 137 -3.13 -12.87 6.89
N LEU A 138 -2.51 -13.65 6.00
CA LEU A 138 -1.86 -13.18 4.78
C LEU A 138 -2.68 -13.68 3.59
N TYR A 139 -3.27 -12.75 2.84
CA TYR A 139 -4.19 -13.04 1.76
C TYR A 139 -3.69 -12.44 0.44
N GLY A 140 -3.62 -13.24 -0.61
CA GLY A 140 -3.13 -12.84 -1.93
C GLY A 140 -2.67 -14.05 -2.74
N LEU A 141 -1.93 -13.80 -3.81
CA LEU A 141 -1.19 -14.86 -4.50
C LEU A 141 0.07 -15.15 -3.69
N ILE A 142 0.15 -16.33 -3.08
CA ILE A 142 1.27 -16.72 -2.20
C ILE A 142 2.24 -17.63 -2.96
N SER A 143 3.50 -17.28 -2.94
CA SER A 143 4.59 -18.14 -3.39
C SER A 143 5.19 -18.89 -2.20
N PHE A 144 5.28 -20.21 -2.31
CA PHE A 144 5.82 -21.08 -1.27
C PHE A 144 7.22 -21.61 -1.58
N GLN A 145 7.59 -21.65 -2.87
CA GLN A 145 8.83 -22.27 -3.35
C GLN A 145 9.57 -21.29 -4.26
N SER A 146 10.13 -20.25 -3.65
CA SER A 146 10.88 -19.21 -4.36
C SER A 146 12.27 -19.04 -3.79
N SER A 147 13.23 -18.76 -4.67
CA SER A 147 14.63 -18.50 -4.32
C SER A 147 15.06 -17.10 -4.74
N PRO A 148 16.06 -16.52 -4.07
CA PRO A 148 16.69 -15.29 -4.54
C PRO A 148 17.34 -15.47 -5.91
N HIS A 149 17.19 -14.48 -6.79
CA HIS A 149 17.96 -14.48 -8.04
C HIS A 149 19.43 -14.23 -7.71
N ARG A 150 20.31 -15.17 -8.09
CA ARG A 150 21.75 -15.10 -7.82
C ARG A 150 22.58 -14.65 -9.03
N ASP A 151 21.92 -14.43 -10.16
CA ASP A 151 22.55 -13.83 -11.35
C ASP A 151 22.67 -12.32 -11.16
N LYS A 152 23.90 -11.79 -11.24
CA LYS A 152 24.21 -10.36 -11.05
C LYS A 152 23.60 -9.46 -12.13
N GLU A 153 23.30 -10.03 -13.30
CA GLU A 153 22.64 -9.30 -14.39
C GLU A 153 21.12 -9.23 -14.21
N SER A 154 20.57 -9.98 -13.25
CA SER A 154 19.15 -9.90 -12.92
C SER A 154 18.82 -8.60 -12.21
N LYS A 155 17.77 -7.91 -12.67
CA LYS A 155 17.18 -6.78 -11.93
C LYS A 155 16.71 -7.13 -10.52
N TRP A 156 16.56 -8.42 -10.23
CA TRP A 156 16.13 -8.96 -8.94
C TRP A 156 17.28 -9.64 -8.18
N PHE A 157 18.54 -9.38 -8.57
CA PHE A 157 19.70 -9.95 -7.93
C PHE A 157 19.70 -9.67 -6.42
N ILE A 158 19.90 -10.72 -5.63
CA ILE A 158 20.13 -10.61 -4.19
C ILE A 158 21.40 -11.37 -3.85
N SER A 159 22.33 -10.70 -3.17
CA SER A 159 23.61 -11.28 -2.78
C SER A 159 23.47 -12.27 -1.61
N ARG A 160 24.43 -13.18 -1.43
CA ARG A 160 24.47 -14.04 -0.22
C ARG A 160 24.73 -13.25 1.07
N LYS A 161 25.32 -12.05 0.97
CA LYS A 161 25.50 -11.15 2.11
C LYS A 161 24.16 -10.59 2.60
N GLU A 162 23.27 -10.24 1.67
CA GLU A 162 21.95 -9.69 1.96
C GLU A 162 20.96 -10.78 2.37
N TRP A 163 20.97 -11.93 1.68
CA TRP A 163 20.16 -13.09 2.03
C TRP A 163 21.00 -14.37 1.93
N PRO A 164 21.46 -14.95 3.07
CA PRO A 164 22.38 -16.09 3.05
C PRO A 164 21.71 -17.41 2.67
N TYR A 165 20.40 -17.53 2.86
CA TYR A 165 19.62 -18.76 2.63
C TYR A 165 19.32 -18.99 1.15
N ASP A 166 19.06 -20.23 0.75
CA ASP A 166 18.77 -20.55 -0.65
C ASP A 166 17.29 -20.36 -1.05
N MET A 167 16.40 -20.24 -0.06
CA MET A 167 14.96 -20.09 -0.23
C MET A 167 14.43 -18.89 0.55
N TYR A 168 13.36 -18.29 0.05
CA TYR A 168 12.55 -17.34 0.82
C TYR A 168 11.50 -18.06 1.65
N PRO A 169 11.07 -17.48 2.80
CA PRO A 169 9.81 -17.89 3.42
C PRO A 169 8.64 -17.60 2.47
N PRO A 170 7.45 -18.19 2.71
CA PRO A 170 6.26 -17.88 1.92
C PRO A 170 5.95 -16.38 1.92
N TRP A 171 5.69 -15.81 0.74
CA TRP A 171 5.43 -14.38 0.56
C TRP A 171 4.36 -14.13 -0.49
N ALA A 172 3.73 -12.95 -0.41
CA ALA A 172 2.66 -12.56 -1.32
C ALA A 172 3.17 -11.69 -2.47
N HIS A 173 2.69 -11.95 -3.69
CA HIS A 173 3.13 -11.24 -4.88
C HIS A 173 2.77 -9.73 -4.86
N GLY A 174 3.64 -8.94 -5.50
CA GLY A 174 3.60 -7.48 -5.51
C GLY A 174 2.28 -6.81 -5.94
N PRO A 175 1.57 -7.26 -6.99
CA PRO A 175 0.40 -6.54 -7.51
C PRO A 175 -0.67 -6.26 -6.45
N GLY A 176 -0.81 -7.12 -5.45
CA GLY A 176 -1.58 -6.80 -4.26
C GLY A 176 -1.68 -7.95 -3.26
N TYR A 177 -1.68 -7.60 -1.98
CA TYR A 177 -1.89 -8.51 -0.87
C TYR A 177 -2.55 -7.82 0.31
N ILE A 178 -3.15 -8.59 1.20
CA ILE A 178 -3.88 -8.11 2.37
C ILE A 178 -3.34 -8.82 3.60
N ILE A 179 -3.11 -8.04 4.66
CA ILE A 179 -2.75 -8.54 5.98
C ILE A 179 -3.82 -8.17 7.01
N SER A 180 -3.97 -9.01 8.04
CA SER A 180 -4.77 -8.66 9.21
C SER A 180 -4.08 -7.61 10.09
N ARG A 181 -4.88 -6.90 10.90
CA ARG A 181 -4.38 -5.82 11.77
C ARG A 181 -3.31 -6.28 12.76
N ASP A 182 -3.36 -7.51 13.26
CA ASP A 182 -2.36 -8.07 14.18
C ASP A 182 -0.99 -8.22 13.50
N ILE A 183 -0.93 -8.68 12.25
CA ILE A 183 0.32 -8.72 11.48
C ILE A 183 0.84 -7.30 11.26
N ALA A 184 -0.02 -6.35 10.88
CA ALA A 184 0.40 -4.96 10.72
C ALA A 184 0.95 -4.36 12.02
N LYS A 185 0.35 -4.68 13.18
CA LYS A 185 0.86 -4.26 14.50
C LYS A 185 2.21 -4.91 14.81
N PHE A 186 2.40 -6.17 14.45
CA PHE A 186 3.69 -6.86 14.60
C PHE A 186 4.78 -6.15 13.79
N VAL A 187 4.53 -5.84 12.51
CA VAL A 187 5.47 -5.10 11.66
C VAL A 187 5.80 -3.72 12.24
N VAL A 188 4.78 -2.97 12.68
CA VAL A 188 4.98 -1.65 13.28
C VAL A 188 5.83 -1.72 14.55
N ARG A 189 5.54 -2.69 15.43
CA ARG A 189 6.32 -2.90 16.65
C ARG A 189 7.77 -3.24 16.32
N GLY A 190 7.99 -4.21 15.43
CA GLY A 190 9.34 -4.61 15.05
C GLY A 190 10.15 -3.49 14.42
N HIS A 191 9.51 -2.62 13.63
CA HIS A 191 10.17 -1.41 13.11
C HIS A 191 10.57 -0.45 14.23
N GLN A 192 9.68 -0.19 15.20
CA GLN A 192 9.96 0.72 16.32
C GLN A 192 11.03 0.19 17.27
N GLU A 193 11.11 -1.13 17.42
CA GLU A 193 12.09 -1.82 18.26
C GLU A 193 13.40 -2.13 17.50
N LEU A 194 13.51 -1.74 16.23
CA LEU A 194 14.66 -2.02 15.35
C LEU A 194 15.00 -3.51 15.24
N THR A 195 13.99 -4.38 15.31
CA THR A 195 14.15 -5.83 15.18
C THR A 195 13.90 -6.33 13.75
N LEU A 196 13.34 -5.49 12.88
CA LEU A 196 13.25 -5.78 11.45
C LEU A 196 14.59 -5.49 10.77
N GLN A 197 15.10 -6.47 10.01
CA GLN A 197 16.18 -6.23 9.05
C GLN A 197 15.57 -5.61 7.80
N LEU A 198 15.90 -4.34 7.53
CA LEU A 198 15.40 -3.54 6.42
C LEU A 198 16.47 -3.32 5.36
#